data_AF-A0A6L7MDV6-F1
#
_entry.id   AF-A0A6L7MDV6-F1
#
_cell.length_a   1.000
_cell.length_b   1.000
_cell.length_c   1.000
_cell.angle_alpha   90.00
_cell.angle_beta   90.00
_cell.angle_gamma   90.00
#
_symmetry.space_group_name_H-M   'P 1'
#
loop_
_entity.id
_entity.type
_entity.pdbx_description
1 polymer ?
#
loop_
_entity_poly.entity_id
_entity_poly.type
_entity_poly.pdbx_seq_one_letter_code
_entity_poly.pdbx_strand_id
1 'polypeptide(L)'
;AQASVEAANGDNGVPWIGGLAGGSAQPVLEFTGDIVKAGYNLNLNRPVTASTAAPPLPGSRLPEVWTTPAEAQRWVVDVVGENIVTTCDTCRKDSIPGTGLLPKLHQESGTVTLELQRLVSGANPPTLANLEQVAAPGVAVTRQLIEAIREMPVAEQSLVMGRLVSEISTARTVEKALLARRLLLTGRQVPEVYATEVAREHADASIAELDREIESLLFETRVRREIVSETAGVLLERAQARRRASLLVPEGSSVDPRPLVRGRVP
;
A
#
# COMPACT_ATOMS: atom_id res chain seq x y z
N ALA A 1 20.57 -5.13 -34.56
CA ALA A 1 21.07 -4.85 -33.19
C ALA A 1 22.08 -5.91 -32.76
N GLN A 2 21.74 -7.21 -32.76
CA GLN A 2 22.63 -8.28 -32.31
C GLN A 2 24.02 -8.28 -32.99
N ALA A 3 24.09 -8.19 -34.32
CA ALA A 3 25.35 -8.16 -35.06
C ALA A 3 26.24 -6.91 -34.82
N SER A 4 25.69 -5.79 -34.33
CA SER A 4 26.49 -4.58 -34.04
C SER A 4 26.99 -4.52 -32.59
N VAL A 5 26.32 -5.25 -31.68
CA VAL A 5 26.75 -5.44 -30.29
C VAL A 5 27.93 -6.43 -30.27
N GLU A 6 27.85 -7.52 -31.03
CA GLU A 6 28.90 -8.54 -31.13
C GLU A 6 30.22 -8.04 -31.75
N ALA A 7 30.17 -7.02 -32.61
CA ALA A 7 31.35 -6.49 -33.29
C ALA A 7 32.28 -5.64 -32.40
N ALA A 8 31.83 -5.23 -31.20
CA ALA A 8 32.57 -4.40 -30.26
C ALA A 8 32.45 -4.87 -28.81
N ASN A 9 32.32 -6.19 -28.57
CA ASN A 9 32.14 -6.80 -27.24
C ASN A 9 30.99 -6.18 -26.40
N GLY A 10 29.98 -5.64 -27.07
CA GLY A 10 28.85 -4.96 -26.46
C GLY A 10 29.13 -3.58 -25.87
N ASP A 11 30.31 -2.99 -26.10
CA ASP A 11 30.69 -1.67 -25.59
C ASP A 11 29.84 -0.52 -26.16
N ASN A 12 29.23 -0.73 -27.33
CA ASN A 12 28.37 0.26 -27.98
C ASN A 12 27.00 0.44 -27.30
N GLY A 13 26.59 -0.50 -26.45
CA GLY A 13 25.26 -0.50 -25.87
C GLY A 13 24.14 -0.76 -26.87
N VAL A 14 22.92 -0.51 -26.44
CA VAL A 14 21.71 -0.59 -27.28
C VAL A 14 20.91 0.71 -27.18
N PRO A 15 20.15 1.08 -28.22
CA PRO A 15 19.16 2.15 -28.12
C PRO A 15 18.19 1.87 -26.97
N TRP A 16 18.04 2.84 -26.08
CA TRP A 16 17.22 2.75 -24.90
C TRP A 16 16.49 4.06 -24.61
N ILE A 17 15.67 4.08 -23.57
CA ILE A 17 14.92 5.26 -23.16
C ILE A 17 15.90 6.38 -22.80
N GLY A 18 15.91 7.43 -23.62
CA GLY A 18 16.75 8.61 -23.39
C GLY A 18 18.16 8.53 -23.97
N GLY A 19 18.50 7.49 -24.73
CA GLY A 19 19.79 7.39 -25.43
C GLY A 19 20.35 5.97 -25.45
N LEU A 20 21.64 5.84 -25.74
CA LEU A 20 22.35 4.56 -25.65
C LEU A 20 22.57 4.17 -24.18
N ALA A 21 22.36 2.89 -23.87
CA ALA A 21 22.57 2.32 -22.54
C ALA A 21 23.19 0.91 -22.61
N GLY A 22 23.81 0.50 -21.50
CA GLY A 22 24.38 -0.83 -21.28
C GLY A 22 25.81 -1.02 -21.73
N GLY A 23 26.31 -0.14 -22.61
CA GLY A 23 27.68 -0.17 -23.10
C GLY A 23 28.72 0.39 -22.14
N SER A 24 29.96 0.45 -22.58
CA SER A 24 31.07 0.99 -21.79
C SER A 24 30.91 2.50 -21.60
N ALA A 25 31.06 2.97 -20.35
CA ALA A 25 30.82 4.35 -19.94
C ALA A 25 29.41 4.90 -20.25
N GLN A 26 28.42 4.01 -20.42
CA GLN A 26 27.01 4.37 -20.57
C GLN A 26 26.22 4.10 -19.28
N PRO A 27 25.05 4.73 -19.11
CA PRO A 27 24.10 4.31 -18.08
C PRO A 27 23.74 2.83 -18.24
N VAL A 28 23.45 2.16 -17.12
CA VAL A 28 22.92 0.80 -17.13
C VAL A 28 21.48 0.79 -17.65
N LEU A 29 20.97 -0.36 -18.10
CA LEU A 29 19.55 -0.52 -18.38
C LEU A 29 18.83 -0.92 -17.09
N GLU A 30 18.03 0.00 -16.54
CA GLU A 30 17.12 -0.29 -15.42
C GLU A 30 15.76 -0.63 -16.02
N PHE A 31 15.48 -1.92 -16.27
CA PHE A 31 14.28 -2.31 -17.00
C PHE A 31 12.99 -1.83 -16.33
N THR A 32 12.74 -2.21 -15.08
CA THR A 32 11.53 -1.78 -14.37
C THR A 32 11.49 -0.26 -14.25
N GLY A 33 12.58 0.33 -13.80
CA GLY A 33 12.63 1.73 -13.43
C GLY A 33 12.50 2.70 -14.61
N ASP A 34 13.20 2.43 -15.71
CA ASP A 34 13.13 3.26 -16.91
C ASP A 34 11.76 3.14 -17.60
N ILE A 35 11.20 1.93 -17.64
CA ILE A 35 9.85 1.67 -18.16
C ILE A 35 8.81 2.45 -17.34
N VAL A 36 8.91 2.43 -16.00
CA VAL A 36 7.98 3.14 -15.12
C VAL A 36 8.12 4.66 -15.27
N LYS A 37 9.35 5.19 -15.34
CA LYS A 37 9.59 6.63 -15.58
C LYS A 37 8.97 7.07 -16.90
N ALA A 38 9.21 6.34 -17.97
CA ALA A 38 8.64 6.66 -19.29
C ALA A 38 7.12 6.55 -19.26
N GLY A 39 6.57 5.48 -18.67
CA GLY A 39 5.13 5.30 -18.48
C GLY A 39 4.48 6.43 -17.70
N TYR A 40 5.11 6.89 -16.61
CA TYR A 40 4.65 8.03 -15.81
C TYR A 40 4.54 9.29 -16.67
N ASN A 41 5.61 9.61 -17.40
CA ASN A 41 5.65 10.81 -18.22
C ASN A 41 4.63 10.76 -19.38
N LEU A 42 4.51 9.63 -20.06
CA LEU A 42 3.54 9.45 -21.14
C LEU A 42 2.09 9.57 -20.66
N ASN A 43 1.76 9.04 -19.48
CA ASN A 43 0.43 9.20 -18.88
C ASN A 43 0.08 10.66 -18.56
N LEU A 44 1.08 11.54 -18.49
CA LEU A 44 0.92 12.97 -18.21
C LEU A 44 1.22 13.86 -19.42
N ASN A 45 1.36 13.27 -20.62
CA ASN A 45 1.74 13.97 -21.86
C ASN A 45 3.06 14.76 -21.74
N ARG A 46 4.05 14.17 -21.05
CA ARG A 46 5.39 14.73 -20.85
C ARG A 46 6.43 13.96 -21.67
N PRO A 47 7.60 14.57 -21.96
CA PRO A 47 8.73 13.84 -22.56
C PRO A 47 9.10 12.60 -21.72
N VAL A 48 9.40 11.47 -22.38
CA VAL A 48 9.68 10.18 -21.71
C VAL A 48 10.82 10.27 -20.69
N THR A 49 11.79 11.16 -20.92
CA THR A 49 12.95 11.39 -20.05
C THR A 49 12.77 12.49 -19.00
N ALA A 50 11.58 13.10 -18.89
CA ALA A 50 11.36 14.15 -17.90
C ALA A 50 11.57 13.61 -16.48
N SER A 51 12.27 14.38 -15.63
CA SER A 51 12.61 13.98 -14.26
C SER A 51 11.98 14.88 -13.19
N THR A 52 11.51 16.07 -13.58
CA THR A 52 10.97 17.07 -12.66
C THR A 52 9.60 16.67 -12.12
N ALA A 53 9.17 17.33 -11.04
CA ALA A 53 7.82 17.20 -10.51
C ALA A 53 6.78 17.47 -11.61
N ALA A 54 5.75 16.63 -11.68
CA ALA A 54 4.62 16.90 -12.55
C ALA A 54 3.75 18.01 -11.95
N PRO A 55 3.25 18.96 -12.77
CA PRO A 55 2.25 19.90 -12.29
C PRO A 55 0.96 19.14 -11.92
N PRO A 56 0.16 19.65 -10.97
CA PRO A 56 -1.18 19.13 -10.73
C PRO A 56 -2.00 19.14 -12.02
N LEU A 57 -2.65 18.02 -12.33
CA LEU A 57 -3.42 17.84 -13.55
C LEU A 57 -4.86 17.47 -13.20
N PRO A 58 -5.87 18.31 -13.54
CA PRO A 58 -7.26 18.00 -13.28
C PRO A 58 -7.65 16.63 -13.86
N GLY A 59 -8.23 15.76 -13.02
CA GLY A 59 -8.66 14.43 -13.42
C GLY A 59 -7.57 13.35 -13.45
N SER A 60 -6.32 13.67 -13.11
CA SER A 60 -5.26 12.68 -12.91
C SER A 60 -4.80 12.66 -11.46
N ARG A 61 -4.98 11.52 -10.81
CA ARG A 61 -4.47 11.29 -9.45
C ARG A 61 -2.99 10.88 -9.43
N LEU A 62 -2.40 10.63 -10.59
CA LEU A 62 -1.02 10.15 -10.68
C LEU A 62 -0.01 11.15 -10.05
N PRO A 63 -0.07 12.47 -10.32
CA PRO A 63 0.79 13.46 -9.66
C PRO A 63 0.49 13.66 -8.16
N GLU A 64 -0.72 13.33 -7.70
CA GLU A 64 -1.09 13.38 -6.27
C GLU A 64 -0.48 12.19 -5.51
N VAL A 65 -0.36 11.03 -6.16
CA VAL A 65 0.19 9.81 -5.57
C VAL A 65 1.72 9.80 -5.61
N TRP A 66 2.31 10.21 -6.73
CA TRP A 66 3.75 10.38 -6.89
C TRP A 66 4.02 11.72 -7.57
N THR A 67 4.71 12.61 -6.88
CA THR A 67 4.99 13.97 -7.35
C THR A 67 5.98 13.95 -8.52
N THR A 68 6.89 12.97 -8.53
CA THR A 68 7.94 12.81 -9.52
C THR A 68 7.92 11.41 -10.14
N PRO A 69 8.41 11.25 -11.39
CA PRO A 69 8.57 9.92 -12.00
C PRO A 69 9.56 9.03 -11.20
N ALA A 70 10.50 9.63 -10.47
CA ALA A 70 11.45 8.90 -9.62
C ALA A 70 10.78 8.29 -8.37
N GLU A 71 9.76 8.94 -7.80
CA GLU A 71 8.95 8.36 -6.72
C GLU A 71 8.15 7.16 -7.19
N ALA A 72 7.55 7.26 -8.39
CA ALA A 72 6.85 6.15 -9.01
C ALA A 72 7.80 4.98 -9.29
N GLN A 73 8.95 5.22 -9.93
CA GLN A 73 9.99 4.22 -10.15
C GLN A 73 10.34 3.48 -8.85
N ARG A 74 10.73 4.22 -7.80
CA ARG A 74 11.19 3.61 -6.55
C ARG A 74 10.11 2.75 -5.93
N TRP A 75 8.87 3.23 -5.92
CA TRP A 75 7.76 2.46 -5.38
C TRP A 75 7.53 1.16 -6.15
N VAL A 76 7.56 1.20 -7.49
CA VAL A 76 7.36 0.00 -8.32
C VAL A 76 8.52 -0.98 -8.19
N VAL A 77 9.76 -0.50 -8.25
CA VAL A 77 10.96 -1.33 -8.05
C VAL A 77 10.95 -2.03 -6.70
N ASP A 78 10.56 -1.35 -5.62
CA ASP A 78 10.46 -1.98 -4.30
C ASP A 78 9.42 -3.12 -4.27
N VAL A 79 8.39 -3.07 -5.11
CA VAL A 79 7.32 -4.08 -5.15
C VAL A 79 7.70 -5.25 -6.05
N VAL A 80 8.03 -5.00 -7.32
CA VAL A 80 8.25 -6.05 -8.34
C VAL A 80 9.72 -6.37 -8.62
N GLY A 81 10.64 -5.57 -8.09
CA GLY A 81 12.08 -5.70 -8.31
C GLY A 81 12.62 -4.95 -9.52
N GLU A 82 13.93 -5.06 -9.73
CA GLU A 82 14.66 -4.44 -10.83
C GLU A 82 15.66 -5.43 -11.45
N ASN A 83 15.72 -5.43 -12.77
CA ASN A 83 16.77 -6.13 -13.52
C ASN A 83 17.71 -5.08 -14.10
N ILE A 84 18.96 -5.06 -13.62
CA ILE A 84 19.98 -4.12 -14.05
C ILE A 84 20.85 -4.82 -15.09
N VAL A 85 20.62 -4.47 -16.36
CA VAL A 85 21.26 -5.12 -17.50
C VAL A 85 22.38 -4.24 -18.07
N THR A 86 23.47 -4.91 -18.44
CA THR A 86 24.61 -4.35 -19.15
C THR A 86 24.92 -5.22 -20.36
N THR A 87 25.40 -4.62 -21.44
CA THR A 87 25.66 -5.30 -22.71
C THR A 87 27.13 -5.68 -22.89
N CYS A 88 28.05 -5.06 -22.14
CA CYS A 88 29.46 -5.40 -22.21
C CYS A 88 29.80 -6.68 -21.43
N ASP A 89 30.68 -7.52 -21.96
CA ASP A 89 30.98 -8.85 -21.38
C ASP A 89 31.62 -8.77 -19.98
N THR A 90 32.36 -7.71 -19.70
CA THR A 90 33.01 -7.48 -18.41
C THR A 90 32.15 -6.68 -17.43
N CYS A 91 30.97 -6.25 -17.85
CA CYS A 91 30.10 -5.43 -17.02
C CYS A 91 29.42 -6.29 -15.95
N ARG A 92 29.27 -5.72 -14.74
CA ARG A 92 28.50 -6.37 -13.67
C ARG A 92 27.03 -6.41 -14.06
N LYS A 93 26.42 -7.59 -13.92
CA LYS A 93 24.97 -7.79 -13.95
C LYS A 93 24.46 -7.73 -12.52
N ASP A 94 23.38 -7.01 -12.28
CA ASP A 94 22.83 -6.81 -10.95
C ASP A 94 21.30 -6.91 -10.96
N SER A 95 20.70 -7.11 -9.80
CA SER A 95 19.25 -7.19 -9.66
C SER A 95 18.80 -6.81 -8.27
N ILE A 96 17.64 -6.17 -8.16
CA ILE A 96 17.01 -5.85 -6.89
C ILE A 96 15.78 -6.75 -6.74
N PRO A 97 15.72 -7.61 -5.71
CA PRO A 97 14.52 -8.40 -5.44
C PRO A 97 13.34 -7.51 -5.04
N GLY A 98 12.16 -7.80 -5.59
CA GLY A 98 10.90 -7.18 -5.15
C GLY A 98 10.48 -7.69 -3.77
N THR A 99 9.86 -6.81 -2.98
CA THR A 99 9.37 -7.13 -1.62
C THR A 99 7.86 -7.37 -1.56
N GLY A 100 7.15 -7.18 -2.67
CA GLY A 100 5.69 -7.32 -2.76
C GLY A 100 4.92 -6.14 -2.17
N LEU A 101 3.59 -6.26 -2.11
CA LEU A 101 2.70 -5.19 -1.65
C LEU A 101 2.48 -5.16 -0.14
N LEU A 102 2.69 -6.27 0.57
CA LEU A 102 2.41 -6.35 2.00
C LEU A 102 3.26 -5.36 2.84
N PRO A 103 4.58 -5.18 2.60
CA PRO A 103 5.35 -4.14 3.28
C PRO A 103 4.81 -2.72 3.01
N LYS A 104 4.30 -2.46 1.80
CA LYS A 104 3.70 -1.17 1.44
C LYS A 104 2.39 -0.94 2.21
N LEU A 105 1.56 -1.97 2.37
CA LEU A 105 0.35 -1.92 3.21
C LEU A 105 0.69 -1.58 4.67
N HIS A 106 1.73 -2.21 5.23
CA HIS A 106 2.15 -1.94 6.61
C HIS A 106 2.64 -0.50 6.79
N GLN A 107 3.41 0.02 5.83
CA GLN A 107 3.84 1.41 5.84
C GLN A 107 2.64 2.38 5.80
N GLU A 108 1.68 2.15 4.89
CA GLU A 108 0.45 2.96 4.82
C GLU A 108 -0.35 2.87 6.12
N SER A 109 -0.48 1.68 6.70
CA SER A 109 -1.19 1.47 7.96
C SER A 109 -0.56 2.29 9.09
N GLY A 110 0.79 2.31 9.18
CA GLY A 110 1.52 3.10 10.17
C GLY A 110 1.27 4.60 10.02
N THR A 111 1.39 5.12 8.79
CA THR A 111 1.14 6.54 8.50
C THR A 111 -0.30 6.93 8.80
N VAL A 112 -1.28 6.18 8.30
CA VAL A 112 -2.71 6.48 8.52
C VAL A 112 -3.08 6.40 9.99
N THR A 113 -2.52 5.44 10.75
CA THR A 113 -2.74 5.34 12.21
C THR A 113 -2.35 6.62 12.91
N LEU A 114 -1.16 7.15 12.61
CA LEU A 114 -0.64 8.36 13.25
C LEU A 114 -1.50 9.59 12.90
N GLU A 115 -1.85 9.77 11.63
CA GLU A 115 -2.66 10.93 11.21
C GLU A 115 -4.08 10.86 11.77
N LEU A 116 -4.70 9.68 11.76
CA LEU A 116 -6.04 9.49 12.32
C LEU A 116 -6.03 9.69 13.84
N GLN A 117 -4.99 9.25 14.55
CA GLN A 117 -4.84 9.48 15.98
C GLN A 117 -4.71 10.97 16.31
N ARG A 118 -3.97 11.74 15.50
CA ARG A 118 -3.87 13.20 15.70
C ARG A 118 -5.21 13.90 15.49
N LEU A 119 -5.99 13.43 14.51
CA LEU A 119 -7.35 13.92 14.28
C LEU A 119 -8.27 13.55 15.44
N VAL A 120 -8.31 12.30 15.90
CA VAL A 120 -9.22 11.89 16.98
C VAL A 120 -8.82 12.53 18.31
N SER A 121 -7.54 12.58 18.66
CA SER A 121 -7.08 13.19 19.93
C SER A 121 -7.24 14.71 20.01
N GLY A 122 -7.50 15.39 18.88
CA GLY A 122 -7.58 16.85 18.83
C GLY A 122 -6.24 17.56 18.62
N ALA A 123 -5.14 16.82 18.52
CA ALA A 123 -3.82 17.39 18.18
C ALA A 123 -3.85 18.14 16.83
N ASN A 124 -4.60 17.62 15.86
CA ASN A 124 -4.88 18.29 14.59
C ASN A 124 -6.38 18.59 14.45
N PRO A 125 -6.77 19.82 14.04
CA PRO A 125 -8.17 20.12 13.73
C PRO A 125 -8.61 19.41 12.43
N PRO A 126 -9.88 18.99 12.30
CA PRO A 126 -10.42 18.37 11.08
C PRO A 126 -10.69 19.41 9.99
N THR A 127 -9.61 19.98 9.48
CA THR A 127 -9.57 20.82 8.26
C THR A 127 -9.53 19.92 7.02
N LEU A 128 -9.92 20.46 5.85
CA LEU A 128 -9.86 19.70 4.60
C LEU A 128 -8.48 19.07 4.36
N ALA A 129 -7.42 19.87 4.50
CA ALA A 129 -6.04 19.41 4.30
C ALA A 129 -5.64 18.25 5.24
N ASN A 130 -6.09 18.27 6.51
CA ASN A 130 -5.78 17.19 7.46
C ASN A 130 -6.64 15.95 7.20
N LEU A 131 -7.89 16.12 6.76
CA LEU A 131 -8.78 15.01 6.41
C LEU A 131 -8.30 14.29 5.13
N GLU A 132 -7.73 15.01 4.17
CA GLU A 132 -7.11 14.43 2.97
C GLU A 132 -5.93 13.49 3.32
N GLN A 133 -5.19 13.77 4.40
CA GLN A 133 -4.10 12.90 4.87
C GLN A 133 -4.56 11.51 5.32
N VAL A 134 -5.85 11.34 5.61
CA VAL A 134 -6.47 10.05 5.96
C VAL A 134 -7.57 9.62 4.98
N ALA A 135 -7.69 10.29 3.82
CA ALA A 135 -8.63 9.91 2.78
C ALA A 135 -8.04 8.84 1.84
N ALA A 136 -8.89 8.02 1.24
CA ALA A 136 -8.51 7.08 0.18
C ALA A 136 -9.55 7.08 -0.94
N PRO A 137 -9.24 6.58 -2.14
CA PRO A 137 -10.24 6.38 -3.18
C PRO A 137 -11.44 5.58 -2.65
N GLY A 138 -12.62 6.16 -2.76
CA GLY A 138 -13.87 5.56 -2.27
C GLY A 138 -14.06 5.62 -0.75
N VAL A 139 -13.12 6.17 0.02
CA VAL A 139 -13.19 6.30 1.48
C VAL A 139 -12.97 7.77 1.87
N ALA A 140 -14.08 8.48 2.05
CA ALA A 140 -14.05 9.87 2.51
C ALA A 140 -14.08 9.93 4.05
N VAL A 141 -13.06 10.53 4.65
CA VAL A 141 -13.06 10.85 6.09
C VAL A 141 -13.56 12.28 6.26
N THR A 142 -14.73 12.44 6.87
CA THR A 142 -15.37 13.75 7.06
C THR A 142 -15.11 14.28 8.48
N ARG A 143 -15.31 15.58 8.67
CA ARG A 143 -15.28 16.19 10.01
C ARG A 143 -16.28 15.49 10.95
N GLN A 144 -17.49 15.25 10.48
CA GLN A 144 -18.57 14.62 11.24
C GLN A 144 -18.17 13.21 11.69
N LEU A 145 -17.46 12.46 10.85
CA LEU A 145 -16.95 11.15 11.23
C LEU A 145 -15.92 11.25 12.36
N ILE A 146 -14.98 12.20 12.30
CA ILE A 146 -13.99 12.42 13.36
C ILE A 146 -14.67 12.86 14.66
N GLU A 147 -15.64 13.76 14.59
CA GLU A 147 -16.42 14.20 15.76
C GLU A 147 -17.21 13.05 16.38
N ALA A 148 -17.88 12.22 15.56
CA ALA A 148 -18.57 11.04 16.03
C ALA A 148 -17.62 10.05 16.73
N ILE A 149 -16.41 9.83 16.21
CA ILE A 149 -15.41 8.98 16.87
C ILE A 149 -15.00 9.59 18.21
N ARG A 150 -14.77 10.91 18.28
CA ARG A 150 -14.39 11.59 19.53
C ARG A 150 -15.43 11.47 20.65
N GLU A 151 -16.71 11.40 20.29
CA GLU A 151 -17.83 11.24 21.23
C GLU A 151 -17.99 9.80 21.75
N MET A 152 -17.37 8.82 21.10
CA MET A 152 -17.42 7.41 21.53
C MET A 152 -16.56 7.15 22.78
N PRO A 153 -16.87 6.11 23.58
CA PRO A 153 -15.98 5.61 24.61
C PRO A 153 -14.60 5.22 24.05
N VAL A 154 -13.52 5.46 24.80
CA VAL A 154 -12.13 5.21 24.36
C VAL A 154 -11.89 3.79 23.84
N ALA A 155 -12.56 2.80 24.45
CA ALA A 155 -12.49 1.41 24.00
C ALA A 155 -13.08 1.20 22.60
N GLU A 156 -14.15 1.91 22.24
CA GLU A 156 -14.78 1.85 20.93
C GLU A 156 -14.01 2.65 19.88
N GLN A 157 -13.41 3.79 20.28
CA GLN A 157 -12.55 4.60 19.41
C GLN A 157 -11.44 3.76 18.79
N SER A 158 -10.74 2.97 19.62
CA SER A 158 -9.62 2.14 19.16
C SER A 158 -10.05 1.11 18.12
N LEU A 159 -11.25 0.54 18.26
CA LEU A 159 -11.79 -0.45 17.32
C LEU A 159 -12.19 0.18 16.00
N VAL A 160 -12.90 1.31 16.04
CA VAL A 160 -13.32 2.04 14.83
C VAL A 160 -12.12 2.59 14.07
N MET A 161 -11.15 3.17 14.79
CA MET A 161 -9.89 3.61 14.19
C MET A 161 -9.14 2.47 13.52
N GLY A 162 -9.02 1.31 14.17
CA GLY A 162 -8.36 0.14 13.58
C GLY A 162 -9.01 -0.33 12.27
N ARG A 163 -10.35 -0.29 12.19
CA ARG A 163 -11.09 -0.62 10.95
C ARG A 163 -10.85 0.40 9.86
N LEU A 164 -10.97 1.69 10.18
CA LEU A 164 -10.70 2.77 9.22
C LEU A 164 -9.27 2.72 8.69
N VAL A 165 -8.28 2.52 9.56
CA VAL A 165 -6.88 2.34 9.16
C VAL A 165 -6.75 1.18 8.17
N SER A 166 -7.36 0.02 8.45
CA SER A 166 -7.32 -1.12 7.54
C SER A 166 -7.95 -0.82 6.19
N GLU A 167 -9.10 -0.14 6.15
CA GLU A 167 -9.79 0.20 4.90
C GLU A 167 -9.00 1.22 4.08
N ILE A 168 -8.55 2.32 4.69
CA ILE A 168 -7.82 3.40 4.04
C ILE A 168 -6.48 2.89 3.50
N SER A 169 -5.70 2.17 4.32
CA SER A 169 -4.39 1.65 3.92
C SER A 169 -4.48 0.63 2.79
N THR A 170 -5.49 -0.25 2.82
CA THR A 170 -5.75 -1.21 1.73
C THR A 170 -6.10 -0.46 0.45
N ALA A 171 -7.04 0.49 0.51
CA ALA A 171 -7.49 1.24 -0.65
C ALA A 171 -6.34 2.06 -1.29
N ARG A 172 -5.49 2.72 -0.48
CA ARG A 172 -4.31 3.44 -0.97
C ARG A 172 -3.27 2.53 -1.61
N THR A 173 -3.00 1.38 -0.98
CA THR A 173 -2.01 0.42 -1.49
C THR A 173 -2.45 -0.16 -2.83
N VAL A 174 -3.73 -0.57 -2.93
CA VAL A 174 -4.31 -1.08 -4.18
C VAL A 174 -4.34 -0.01 -5.26
N GLU A 175 -4.67 1.24 -4.94
CA GLU A 175 -4.59 2.33 -5.91
C GLU A 175 -3.17 2.52 -6.47
N LYS A 176 -2.16 2.56 -5.60
CA LYS A 176 -0.76 2.66 -6.02
C LYS A 176 -0.39 1.48 -6.92
N ALA A 177 -0.81 0.26 -6.60
CA ALA A 177 -0.57 -0.91 -7.43
C ALA A 177 -1.25 -0.81 -8.81
N LEU A 178 -2.51 -0.36 -8.87
CA LEU A 178 -3.23 -0.18 -10.14
C LEU A 178 -2.61 0.93 -11.01
N LEU A 179 -2.12 2.01 -10.39
CA LEU A 179 -1.37 3.05 -11.10
C LEU A 179 -0.05 2.49 -11.62
N ALA A 180 0.73 1.80 -10.80
CA ALA A 180 1.98 1.15 -11.19
C ALA A 180 1.80 0.20 -12.39
N ARG A 181 0.75 -0.62 -12.36
CA ARG A 181 0.36 -1.49 -13.48
C ARG A 181 0.13 -0.70 -14.77
N ARG A 182 -0.59 0.43 -14.69
CA ARG A 182 -0.80 1.32 -15.84
C ARG A 182 0.53 1.89 -16.35
N LEU A 183 1.43 2.30 -15.47
CA LEU A 183 2.74 2.84 -15.86
C LEU A 183 3.56 1.79 -16.62
N LEU A 184 3.63 0.55 -16.12
CA LEU A 184 4.31 -0.55 -16.79
C LEU A 184 3.69 -0.85 -18.17
N LEU A 185 2.35 -0.91 -18.26
CA LEU A 185 1.65 -1.13 -19.52
C LEU A 185 1.94 -0.04 -20.57
N THR A 186 1.99 1.23 -20.15
CA THR A 186 2.32 2.34 -21.04
C THR A 186 3.81 2.35 -21.40
N GLY A 187 4.70 2.18 -20.42
CA GLY A 187 6.15 2.16 -20.63
C GLY A 187 6.59 1.02 -21.56
N ARG A 188 5.93 -0.13 -21.48
CA ARG A 188 6.17 -1.28 -22.38
C ARG A 188 5.92 -0.95 -23.86
N GLN A 189 5.10 0.06 -24.16
CA GLN A 189 4.79 0.50 -25.52
C GLN A 189 5.79 1.54 -26.07
N VAL A 190 6.75 1.98 -25.25
CA VAL A 190 7.82 2.88 -25.70
C VAL A 190 8.61 2.17 -26.81
N PRO A 191 8.88 2.82 -27.96
CA PRO A 191 9.47 2.15 -29.13
C PRO A 191 10.75 1.36 -28.83
N GLU A 192 11.64 1.91 -28.01
CA GLU A 192 12.90 1.29 -27.61
C GLU A 192 12.69 0.01 -26.78
N VAL A 193 11.68 0.02 -25.89
CA VAL A 193 11.29 -1.14 -25.08
C VAL A 193 10.58 -2.17 -25.93
N TYR A 194 9.63 -1.73 -26.77
CA TYR A 194 8.84 -2.60 -27.63
C TYR A 194 9.71 -3.33 -28.66
N ALA A 195 10.74 -2.67 -29.18
CA ALA A 195 11.72 -3.26 -30.10
C ALA A 195 12.71 -4.22 -29.44
N THR A 196 12.78 -4.21 -28.10
CA THR A 196 13.70 -5.05 -27.30
C THR A 196 12.92 -6.17 -26.62
N GLU A 197 12.93 -7.36 -27.22
CA GLU A 197 12.11 -8.50 -26.76
C GLU A 197 12.29 -8.81 -25.26
N VAL A 198 13.54 -8.90 -24.78
CA VAL A 198 13.84 -9.19 -23.37
C VAL A 198 13.28 -8.13 -22.43
N ALA A 199 13.28 -6.85 -22.84
CA ALA A 199 12.71 -5.77 -22.03
C ALA A 199 11.17 -5.83 -22.01
N ARG A 200 10.55 -6.18 -23.14
CA ARG A 200 9.10 -6.38 -23.23
C ARG A 200 8.64 -7.57 -22.39
N GLU A 201 9.35 -8.68 -22.45
CA GLU A 201 9.09 -9.87 -21.63
C GLU A 201 9.26 -9.57 -20.14
N HIS A 202 10.31 -8.82 -19.78
CA HIS A 202 10.50 -8.33 -18.41
C HIS A 202 9.30 -7.51 -17.94
N ALA A 203 8.84 -6.55 -18.75
CA ALA A 203 7.66 -5.74 -18.41
C ALA A 203 6.40 -6.59 -18.22
N ASP A 204 6.17 -7.57 -19.11
CA ASP A 204 5.02 -8.49 -19.01
C ASP A 204 5.12 -9.35 -17.73
N ALA A 205 6.31 -9.83 -17.38
CA ALA A 205 6.55 -10.57 -16.14
C ALA A 205 6.33 -9.70 -14.89
N SER A 206 6.83 -8.46 -14.88
CA SER A 206 6.60 -7.50 -13.78
C SER A 206 5.12 -7.14 -13.61
N ILE A 207 4.37 -6.99 -14.71
CA ILE A 207 2.92 -6.77 -14.67
C ILE A 207 2.21 -7.99 -14.07
N ALA A 208 2.58 -9.19 -14.50
CA ALA A 208 1.99 -10.43 -13.99
C ALA A 208 2.32 -10.69 -12.51
N GLU A 209 3.52 -10.32 -12.05
CA GLU A 209 3.88 -10.35 -10.63
C GLU A 209 3.04 -9.35 -9.83
N LEU A 210 2.91 -8.11 -10.32
CA LEU A 210 2.09 -7.10 -9.65
C LEU A 210 0.61 -7.50 -9.57
N ASP A 211 0.06 -8.11 -10.61
CA ASP A 211 -1.32 -8.63 -10.62
C ASP A 211 -1.50 -9.74 -9.54
N ARG A 212 -0.54 -10.66 -9.42
CA ARG A 212 -0.53 -11.70 -8.36
C ARG A 212 -0.40 -11.10 -6.96
N GLU A 213 0.43 -10.07 -6.79
CA GLU A 213 0.58 -9.36 -5.52
C GLU A 213 -0.72 -8.65 -5.10
N ILE A 214 -1.45 -8.03 -6.05
CA ILE A 214 -2.76 -7.42 -5.78
C ILE A 214 -3.75 -8.47 -5.31
N GLU A 215 -3.83 -9.60 -6.01
CA GLU A 215 -4.73 -10.71 -5.65
C GLU A 215 -4.39 -11.28 -4.26
N SER A 216 -3.10 -11.50 -3.99
CA SER A 216 -2.61 -12.01 -2.70
C SER A 216 -2.94 -11.05 -1.56
N LEU A 217 -2.69 -9.74 -1.74
CA LEU A 217 -3.02 -8.72 -0.75
C LEU A 217 -4.52 -8.68 -0.42
N LEU A 218 -5.38 -8.74 -1.44
CA LEU A 218 -6.84 -8.73 -1.27
C LEU A 218 -7.33 -10.01 -0.60
N PHE A 219 -6.75 -11.16 -0.94
CA PHE A 219 -7.02 -12.44 -0.31
C PHE A 219 -6.64 -12.41 1.18
N GLU A 220 -5.40 -12.03 1.51
CA GLU A 220 -4.92 -11.95 2.89
C GLU A 220 -5.75 -10.98 3.74
N THR A 221 -6.11 -9.82 3.18
CA THR A 221 -6.96 -8.84 3.86
C THR A 221 -8.35 -9.40 4.15
N ARG A 222 -8.95 -10.16 3.22
CA ARG A 222 -10.25 -10.82 3.41
C ARG A 222 -10.16 -11.89 4.48
N VAL A 223 -9.18 -12.79 4.38
CA VAL A 223 -8.96 -13.88 5.34
C VAL A 223 -8.76 -13.35 6.75
N ARG A 224 -7.94 -12.30 6.92
CA ARG A 224 -7.72 -11.68 8.24
C ARG A 224 -9.02 -11.10 8.82
N ARG A 225 -9.87 -10.47 8.01
CA ARG A 225 -11.16 -9.93 8.47
C ARG A 225 -12.12 -11.04 8.92
N GLU A 226 -12.18 -12.14 8.19
CA GLU A 226 -13.04 -13.28 8.49
C GLU A 226 -12.65 -13.95 9.82
N ILE A 227 -11.36 -14.27 10.00
CA ILE A 227 -10.83 -14.89 11.23
C ILE A 227 -11.08 -14.00 12.47
N VAL A 228 -10.88 -12.68 12.34
CA VAL A 228 -11.12 -11.73 13.44
C VAL A 228 -12.60 -11.66 13.80
N SER A 229 -13.48 -11.67 12.81
CA SER A 229 -14.93 -11.63 13.02
C SER A 229 -15.42 -12.87 13.75
N GLU A 230 -14.93 -14.06 13.36
CA GLU A 230 -15.30 -15.33 14.00
C GLU A 230 -14.86 -15.36 15.47
N THR A 231 -13.60 -15.02 15.75
CA THR A 231 -13.06 -15.04 17.12
C THR A 231 -13.79 -14.06 18.04
N ALA A 232 -14.05 -12.84 17.56
CA ALA A 232 -14.78 -11.83 18.33
C ALA A 232 -16.23 -12.27 18.62
N GLY A 233 -16.90 -12.88 17.63
CA GLY A 233 -18.25 -13.44 17.81
C GLY A 233 -18.30 -14.46 18.94
N VAL A 234 -17.41 -15.46 18.92
CA VAL A 234 -17.34 -16.51 19.96
C VAL A 234 -17.07 -15.92 21.35
N LEU A 235 -16.17 -14.94 21.46
CA LEU A 235 -15.87 -14.29 22.75
C LEU A 235 -17.05 -13.48 23.28
N LEU A 236 -17.75 -12.75 22.41
CA LEU A 236 -18.93 -11.98 22.78
C LEU A 236 -20.09 -12.88 23.21
N GLU A 237 -20.35 -13.97 22.48
CA GLU A 237 -21.34 -14.98 22.87
C GLU A 237 -21.01 -15.57 24.24
N ARG A 238 -19.75 -15.95 24.48
CA ARG A 238 -19.31 -16.47 25.78
C ARG A 238 -19.47 -15.45 26.91
N ALA A 239 -19.16 -14.18 26.65
CA ALA A 239 -19.35 -13.11 27.63
C ALA A 239 -20.83 -12.87 27.95
N GLN A 240 -21.70 -12.89 26.93
CA GLN A 240 -23.16 -12.77 27.11
C GLN A 240 -23.74 -13.97 27.88
N ALA A 241 -23.30 -15.20 27.57
CA ALA A 241 -23.70 -16.41 28.29
C ALA A 241 -23.32 -16.33 29.77
N ARG A 242 -22.11 -15.83 30.10
CA ARG A 242 -21.68 -15.58 31.48
C ARG A 242 -22.56 -14.55 32.18
N ARG A 243 -22.85 -13.39 31.56
CA ARG A 243 -23.73 -12.37 32.16
C ARG A 243 -25.14 -12.91 32.42
N ARG A 244 -25.72 -13.65 31.48
CA ARG A 244 -27.02 -14.31 31.66
C ARG A 244 -27.01 -15.31 32.81
N ALA A 245 -25.94 -16.11 32.92
CA ALA A 245 -25.77 -17.02 34.05
C ALA A 245 -25.65 -16.27 35.39
N SER A 246 -24.94 -15.14 35.44
CA SER A 246 -24.82 -14.30 36.64
C SER A 246 -26.14 -13.66 37.08
N LEU A 247 -27.03 -13.34 36.14
CA LEU A 247 -28.38 -12.82 36.45
C LEU A 247 -29.33 -13.92 37.00
N LEU A 248 -29.03 -15.19 36.76
CA LEU A 248 -29.83 -16.33 37.21
C LEU A 248 -29.35 -16.93 38.54
N VAL A 249 -28.25 -16.44 39.10
CA VAL A 249 -27.83 -16.81 40.47
C VAL A 249 -28.68 -15.97 41.44
N PRO A 250 -29.59 -16.58 42.22
CA PRO A 250 -30.31 -15.84 43.26
C PRO A 250 -29.29 -15.24 44.22
N GLU A 251 -29.54 -14.03 44.75
CA GLU A 251 -28.80 -13.57 45.93
C GLU A 251 -28.91 -14.68 46.98
N GLY A 252 -27.79 -15.34 47.25
CA GLY A 252 -27.74 -16.30 48.35
C GLY A 252 -28.11 -15.50 49.58
N SER A 253 -29.25 -15.83 50.19
CA SER A 253 -29.66 -15.24 51.46
C SER A 253 -28.44 -15.36 52.38
N SER A 254 -27.86 -14.23 52.78
CA SER A 254 -26.84 -14.24 53.81
C SER A 254 -27.52 -14.85 55.04
N VAL A 255 -27.23 -16.12 55.31
CA VAL A 255 -27.63 -16.74 56.56
C VAL A 255 -26.85 -15.99 57.61
N ASP A 256 -27.52 -15.04 58.27
CA ASP A 256 -26.94 -14.34 59.42
C ASP A 256 -26.52 -15.42 60.42
N PRO A 257 -25.22 -15.60 60.70
CA PRO A 257 -24.75 -16.62 61.62
C PRO A 257 -25.21 -16.35 63.07
N ARG A 258 -25.81 -15.19 63.35
CA ARG A 258 -26.39 -14.85 64.66
C ARG A 258 -27.78 -14.20 64.52
N PRO A 259 -28.80 -14.98 64.11
CA PRO A 259 -30.14 -14.44 63.99
C PRO A 259 -30.61 -13.96 65.36
N LEU A 260 -31.21 -12.77 65.41
CA LEU A 260 -31.77 -12.20 66.63
C LEU A 260 -32.87 -13.13 67.18
N VAL A 261 -32.69 -13.63 68.40
CA VAL A 261 -33.74 -14.38 69.12
C VAL A 261 -34.34 -13.45 70.15
N ARG A 262 -35.60 -13.05 69.94
CA ARG A 262 -36.33 -12.11 70.82
C ARG A 262 -35.61 -10.76 71.04
N GLY A 263 -35.01 -10.20 70.00
CA GLY A 263 -34.41 -8.87 70.05
C GLY A 263 -33.03 -8.78 70.70
N ARG A 264 -32.34 -9.91 70.95
CA ARG A 264 -30.92 -9.95 71.28
C ARG A 264 -30.17 -10.97 70.43
N VAL A 265 -28.91 -10.64 70.15
CA VAL A 265 -27.91 -11.55 69.62
C VAL A 265 -27.51 -12.51 70.77
N PRO A 266 -27.38 -13.83 70.53
CA PRO A 266 -26.92 -14.79 71.54
C PRO A 266 -25.59 -14.41 72.19
#